data_AF-A0A1I7T551-F1
#
_entry.id   AF-A0A1I7T551-F1
#
_cell.length_a   1.000
_cell.length_b   1.000
_cell.length_c   1.000
_cell.angle_alpha   90.00
_cell.angle_beta   90.00
_cell.angle_gamma   90.00
#
_symmetry.space_group_name_H-M   'P 1'
#
loop_
_entity.id
_entity.type
_entity.pdbx_description
1 polymer ?
#
loop_
_entity_poly.entity_id
_entity_poly.type
_entity_poly.pdbx_seq_one_letter_code
_entity_poly.pdbx_strand_id
1 'polypeptide(L)'
;MKKKSPLIEAAIRKLLPKVLDSISSISSSKIELTRRSIPKMVELVANEKYSYADQANVLFYPLQVLNKLHSDFDVWEKSWAIIKPRLNALKMSSPQSSIVVFYVLSLIFRNDCSQICHLVDYLASQYQEETVHVKNTILVLLEIMERLDSPIIRTYFKENRVRHRLLLDSELEITLQYLPDFTNSELNHFLQEKSFSEEQFSILVDKLSNLEETSISSESFWRSLLEKMNEKMMNFIEKQLKLLINRQERKSLSLRIEQIFKRMKEMNIEDTTCILRISTILLNLSDSQYQLLPQNATMSLVSLLIQVFCTSYETKAPEINQLFNKFHSKINKTSIDSRKEPIEVIEDICEEIKCKSIQGPLDFHFLKKANELKPELASRRERNVVVSSILFEKLASGLQSLGDRDGKLQYCVIVTIIDSYVNKLTKEELIPNYQVFQKVCERAMEGFAMYEAKWNWLFIAKKISTIFVAAKRYPELLKKLIRIVNKNKDLHAKLTSSNKEYSQMEQSINN
;
A
#
# COMPACT_ATOMS: atom_id res chain seq x y z
N MET A 1 -17.10 -3.30 -59.42
CA MET A 1 -16.50 -4.63 -59.65
C MET A 1 -15.08 -4.45 -60.15
N LYS A 2 -14.09 -5.08 -59.50
CA LYS A 2 -12.69 -5.04 -59.93
C LYS A 2 -12.52 -5.85 -61.22
N LYS A 3 -11.59 -5.44 -62.09
CA LYS A 3 -11.34 -6.13 -63.36
C LYS A 3 -10.45 -7.36 -63.14
N LYS A 4 -10.78 -8.48 -63.79
CA LYS A 4 -9.87 -9.63 -63.89
C LYS A 4 -9.02 -9.46 -65.14
N SER A 5 -7.70 -9.54 -65.00
CA SER A 5 -6.77 -9.42 -66.12
C SER A 5 -5.54 -10.31 -65.92
N PRO A 6 -5.39 -11.40 -66.70
CA PRO A 6 -4.23 -12.29 -66.62
C PRO A 6 -2.91 -11.55 -66.89
N LEU A 7 -2.92 -10.50 -67.72
CA LEU A 7 -1.76 -9.67 -68.00
C LEU A 7 -1.30 -8.88 -66.78
N ILE A 8 -2.22 -8.28 -66.04
CA ILE A 8 -1.90 -7.53 -64.81
C ILE A 8 -1.45 -8.49 -63.70
N GLU A 9 -2.06 -9.66 -63.61
CA GLU A 9 -1.62 -10.71 -62.68
C GLU A 9 -0.19 -11.17 -62.97
N ALA A 10 0.12 -11.44 -64.24
CA ALA A 10 1.47 -11.81 -64.66
C ALA A 10 2.49 -10.69 -64.42
N ALA A 11 2.08 -9.42 -64.61
CA ALA A 11 2.91 -8.26 -64.30
C ALA A 11 3.20 -8.15 -62.80
N ILE A 12 2.19 -8.29 -61.94
CA ILE A 12 2.34 -8.26 -60.48
C ILE A 12 3.27 -9.35 -59.98
N ARG A 13 3.15 -10.58 -60.52
CA ARG A 13 4.06 -11.68 -60.20
C ARG A 13 5.53 -11.37 -60.47
N LYS A 14 5.83 -10.48 -61.42
CA LYS A 14 7.20 -10.05 -61.76
C LYS A 14 7.62 -8.77 -61.02
N LEU A 15 6.71 -7.82 -60.85
CA LEU A 15 6.99 -6.49 -60.32
C LEU A 15 7.09 -6.48 -58.79
N LEU A 16 6.15 -7.13 -58.11
CA LEU A 16 6.06 -7.11 -56.65
C LEU A 16 7.32 -7.67 -55.97
N PRO A 17 7.90 -8.79 -56.45
CA PRO A 17 9.23 -9.23 -56.05
C PRO A 17 10.29 -8.13 -56.11
N LYS A 18 10.44 -7.52 -57.29
CA LYS A 18 11.49 -6.53 -57.55
C LYS A 18 11.33 -5.28 -56.70
N VAL A 19 10.09 -4.85 -56.44
CA VAL A 19 9.80 -3.71 -55.57
C VAL A 19 10.21 -4.01 -54.14
N LEU A 20 9.82 -5.17 -53.59
CA LEU A 20 10.19 -5.56 -52.23
C LEU A 20 11.70 -5.76 -52.08
N ASP A 21 12.34 -6.40 -53.06
CA ASP A 21 13.79 -6.61 -53.08
C ASP A 21 14.54 -5.26 -53.21
N SER A 22 14.03 -4.34 -54.03
CA SER A 22 14.59 -2.99 -54.18
C SER A 22 14.50 -2.21 -52.87
N ILE A 23 13.35 -2.21 -52.18
CA ILE A 23 13.19 -1.55 -50.87
C ILE A 23 14.18 -2.14 -49.85
N SER A 24 14.36 -3.46 -49.88
CA SER A 24 15.27 -4.17 -48.98
C SER A 24 16.75 -3.87 -49.25
N SER A 25 17.10 -3.41 -50.46
CA SER A 25 18.46 -3.08 -50.88
C SER A 25 18.88 -1.62 -50.61
N ILE A 26 17.96 -0.73 -50.23
CA ILE A 26 18.28 0.67 -49.96
C ILE A 26 18.95 0.75 -48.58
N SER A 27 20.26 0.95 -48.56
CA SER A 27 21.09 0.95 -47.34
C SER A 27 21.00 2.23 -46.51
N SER A 28 20.46 3.32 -47.08
CA SER A 28 20.51 4.67 -46.48
C SER A 28 19.18 5.19 -45.91
N SER A 29 18.06 4.50 -46.12
CA SER A 29 16.76 4.90 -45.59
C SER A 29 16.43 4.11 -44.31
N LYS A 30 16.57 4.74 -43.15
CA LYS A 30 16.00 4.24 -41.89
C LYS A 30 14.82 5.12 -41.51
N ILE A 31 13.67 4.53 -41.20
CA ILE A 31 12.59 5.26 -40.52
C ILE A 31 12.87 5.15 -39.03
N GLU A 32 13.22 6.28 -38.40
CA GLU A 32 13.30 6.34 -36.95
C GLU A 32 11.89 6.25 -36.35
N LEU A 33 11.63 5.13 -35.68
CA LEU A 33 10.38 4.88 -35.00
C LEU A 33 10.51 5.16 -33.52
N THR A 34 9.72 6.12 -33.07
CA THR A 34 9.56 6.48 -31.67
C THR A 34 8.08 6.71 -31.42
N ARG A 35 7.64 6.74 -30.16
CA ARG A 35 6.23 7.02 -29.83
C ARG A 35 5.73 8.36 -30.40
N ARG A 36 6.63 9.33 -30.59
CA ARG A 36 6.31 10.64 -31.18
C ARG A 36 6.01 10.58 -32.68
N SER A 37 6.52 9.57 -33.40
CA SER A 37 6.24 9.42 -34.82
C SER A 37 4.91 8.73 -35.11
N ILE A 38 4.28 8.09 -34.12
CA ILE A 38 3.05 7.30 -34.29
C ILE A 38 1.94 8.04 -35.03
N PRO A 39 1.51 9.27 -34.64
CA PRO A 39 0.41 9.95 -35.32
C PRO A 39 0.71 10.21 -36.81
N LYS A 40 1.96 10.59 -37.12
CA LYS A 40 2.42 10.83 -38.49
C LYS A 40 2.41 9.55 -39.32
N MET A 41 2.85 8.44 -38.73
CA MET A 41 2.90 7.14 -39.40
C MET A 41 1.50 6.55 -39.63
N VAL A 42 0.58 6.74 -38.68
CA VAL A 42 -0.85 6.39 -38.84
C VAL A 42 -1.46 7.19 -40.00
N GLU A 43 -1.21 8.50 -40.05
CA GLU A 43 -1.70 9.35 -41.15
C GLU A 43 -1.14 8.92 -42.50
N LEU A 44 0.16 8.57 -42.56
CA LEU A 44 0.82 8.11 -43.77
C LEU A 44 0.16 6.84 -44.32
N VAL A 45 -0.11 5.86 -43.47
CA VAL A 45 -0.78 4.60 -43.86
C VAL A 45 -2.23 4.86 -44.27
N ALA A 46 -2.96 5.70 -43.53
CA ALA A 46 -4.39 5.92 -43.75
C ALA A 46 -4.71 6.81 -44.95
N ASN A 47 -3.85 7.79 -45.25
CA ASN A 47 -4.14 8.85 -46.23
C ASN A 47 -3.18 8.87 -47.42
N GLU A 48 -2.11 8.07 -47.44
CA GLU A 48 -1.06 8.16 -48.47
C GLU A 48 -0.50 9.58 -48.64
N LYS A 49 -0.54 10.39 -47.57
CA LYS A 49 0.03 11.73 -47.56
C LYS A 49 1.54 11.65 -47.31
N TYR A 50 2.27 11.35 -48.38
CA TYR A 50 3.74 11.35 -48.40
C TYR A 50 4.34 12.76 -48.48
N SER A 51 3.50 13.80 -48.38
CA SER A 51 3.82 15.22 -48.54
C SER A 51 4.79 15.79 -47.50
N TYR A 52 5.21 15.01 -46.49
CA TYR A 52 6.02 15.50 -45.38
C TYR A 52 7.51 15.13 -45.44
N ALA A 53 7.99 14.53 -46.55
CA ALA A 53 9.42 14.46 -46.86
C ALA A 53 9.66 14.09 -48.33
N ASP A 54 10.55 14.80 -49.03
CA ASP A 54 11.02 14.40 -50.38
C ASP A 54 11.60 12.98 -50.40
N GLN A 55 12.14 12.52 -49.27
CA GLN A 55 12.63 11.15 -49.06
C GLN A 55 11.48 10.11 -49.00
N ALA A 56 10.31 10.47 -48.50
CA ALA A 56 9.15 9.57 -48.44
C ALA A 56 8.52 9.34 -49.81
N ASN A 57 8.52 10.36 -50.68
CA ASN A 57 8.01 10.21 -52.04
C ASN A 57 8.76 9.13 -52.83
N VAL A 58 10.09 9.07 -52.74
CA VAL A 58 10.89 8.06 -53.47
C VAL A 58 10.68 6.65 -52.92
N LEU A 59 10.62 6.50 -51.59
CA LEU A 59 10.47 5.20 -50.94
C LEU A 59 9.07 4.60 -51.10
N PHE A 60 8.04 5.45 -51.18
CA PHE A 60 6.64 5.01 -51.22
C PHE A 60 5.95 5.18 -52.58
N TYR A 61 6.61 5.75 -53.60
CA TYR A 61 6.08 5.79 -54.97
C TYR A 61 5.65 4.41 -55.50
N PRO A 62 6.45 3.32 -55.31
CA PRO A 62 6.01 1.99 -55.73
C PRO A 62 4.71 1.53 -55.03
N LEU A 63 4.45 1.99 -53.79
CA LEU A 63 3.24 1.65 -53.04
C LEU A 63 1.99 2.27 -53.67
N GLN A 64 2.08 3.53 -54.10
CA GLN A 64 0.98 4.23 -54.78
C GLN A 64 0.56 3.51 -56.06
N VAL A 65 1.55 3.07 -56.85
CA VAL A 65 1.31 2.31 -58.08
C VAL A 65 0.61 0.98 -57.79
N LEU A 66 1.06 0.24 -56.77
CA LEU A 66 0.43 -1.01 -56.36
C LEU A 66 -1.00 -0.81 -55.84
N ASN A 67 -1.23 0.20 -54.99
CA ASN A 67 -2.56 0.52 -54.48
C ASN A 67 -3.50 0.91 -55.62
N LYS A 68 -3.02 1.65 -56.61
CA LYS A 68 -3.80 1.96 -57.80
C LYS A 68 -4.17 0.69 -58.58
N LEU A 69 -3.21 -0.21 -58.81
CA LEU A 69 -3.47 -1.50 -59.45
C LEU A 69 -4.50 -2.34 -58.68
N HIS A 70 -4.37 -2.42 -57.36
CA HIS A 70 -5.31 -3.19 -56.54
C HIS A 70 -6.71 -2.54 -56.45
N SER A 71 -6.81 -1.22 -56.64
CA SER A 71 -8.10 -0.53 -56.74
C SER A 71 -8.85 -0.89 -58.03
N ASP A 72 -8.11 -1.09 -59.13
CA ASP A 72 -8.68 -1.31 -60.46
C ASP A 72 -8.84 -2.81 -60.80
N PHE A 73 -8.00 -3.69 -60.22
CA PHE A 73 -7.90 -5.11 -60.57
C PHE A 73 -8.01 -6.08 -59.38
N ASP A 74 -8.60 -7.25 -59.63
CA ASP A 74 -8.82 -8.32 -58.64
C ASP A 74 -7.60 -9.24 -58.54
N VAL A 75 -6.56 -8.77 -57.86
CA VAL A 75 -5.22 -9.40 -57.86
C VAL A 75 -4.63 -9.55 -56.46
N TRP A 76 -5.35 -9.12 -55.42
CA TRP A 76 -4.85 -9.07 -54.05
C TRP A 76 -4.39 -10.44 -53.52
N GLU A 77 -5.19 -11.49 -53.69
CA GLU A 77 -4.81 -12.85 -53.22
C GLU A 77 -3.49 -13.32 -53.83
N LYS A 78 -3.26 -13.02 -55.11
CA LYS A 78 -2.03 -13.37 -55.84
C LYS A 78 -0.85 -12.53 -55.36
N SER A 79 -1.07 -11.24 -55.07
CA SER A 79 -0.06 -10.37 -54.45
C SER A 79 0.31 -10.86 -53.05
N TRP A 80 -0.68 -11.23 -52.23
CA TRP A 80 -0.47 -11.68 -50.86
C TRP A 80 0.36 -12.97 -50.78
N ALA A 81 0.12 -13.92 -51.69
CA ALA A 81 0.93 -15.14 -51.83
C ALA A 81 2.44 -14.88 -52.07
N ILE A 82 2.79 -13.70 -52.59
CA ILE A 82 4.19 -13.27 -52.81
C ILE A 82 4.72 -12.48 -51.61
N ILE A 83 3.87 -11.65 -50.98
CA ILE A 83 4.24 -10.81 -49.84
C ILE A 83 4.53 -11.66 -48.60
N LYS A 84 3.65 -12.63 -48.30
CA LYS A 84 3.72 -13.42 -47.06
C LYS A 84 5.05 -14.18 -46.88
N PRO A 85 5.59 -14.91 -47.89
CA PRO A 85 6.88 -15.57 -47.76
C PRO A 85 8.04 -14.60 -47.53
N ARG A 86 8.02 -13.43 -48.18
CA ARG A 86 9.05 -12.39 -48.01
C ARG A 86 8.99 -11.74 -46.64
N LEU A 87 7.79 -11.47 -46.14
CA LEU A 87 7.59 -10.99 -44.78
C LEU A 87 8.17 -11.98 -43.77
N ASN A 88 7.86 -13.27 -43.91
CA ASN A 88 8.36 -14.32 -43.02
C ASN A 88 9.89 -14.48 -43.08
N ALA A 89 10.54 -14.10 -44.17
CA ALA A 89 12.00 -14.16 -44.32
C ALA A 89 12.73 -12.90 -43.81
N LEU A 90 11.99 -11.81 -43.56
CA LEU A 90 12.55 -10.55 -43.09
C LEU A 90 12.99 -10.69 -41.61
N LYS A 91 14.18 -10.18 -41.27
CA LYS A 91 14.64 -10.09 -39.88
C LYS A 91 14.44 -8.68 -39.35
N MET A 92 13.78 -8.51 -38.20
CA MET A 92 13.51 -7.17 -37.66
C MET A 92 14.77 -6.39 -37.26
N SER A 93 15.88 -7.07 -37.00
CA SER A 93 17.21 -6.47 -36.82
C SER A 93 17.79 -5.79 -38.08
N SER A 94 17.23 -6.00 -39.27
CA SER A 94 17.72 -5.39 -40.51
C SER A 94 17.31 -3.90 -40.62
N PRO A 95 18.17 -3.02 -41.17
CA PRO A 95 17.89 -1.57 -41.23
C PRO A 95 16.59 -1.21 -41.97
N GLN A 96 16.21 -1.99 -42.98
CA GLN A 96 15.08 -1.74 -43.85
C GLN A 96 13.75 -2.29 -43.32
N SER A 97 13.77 -3.06 -42.22
CA SER A 97 12.62 -3.87 -41.81
C SER A 97 11.38 -3.04 -41.47
N SER A 98 11.57 -1.91 -40.79
CA SER A 98 10.48 -0.98 -40.50
C SER A 98 9.80 -0.48 -41.77
N ILE A 99 10.56 -0.16 -42.83
CA ILE A 99 10.03 0.31 -44.12
C ILE A 99 9.21 -0.79 -44.78
N VAL A 100 9.75 -2.00 -44.85
CA VAL A 100 9.05 -3.15 -45.44
C VAL A 100 7.75 -3.44 -44.68
N VAL A 101 7.78 -3.41 -43.35
CA VAL A 101 6.57 -3.60 -42.52
C VAL A 101 5.53 -2.51 -42.79
N PHE A 102 5.91 -1.23 -42.89
CA PHE A 102 4.97 -0.16 -43.25
C PHE A 102 4.38 -0.32 -44.64
N TYR A 103 5.21 -0.74 -45.59
CA TYR A 103 4.78 -0.99 -46.95
C TYR A 103 3.70 -2.06 -46.99
N VAL A 104 3.96 -3.19 -46.32
CA VAL A 104 3.01 -4.31 -46.20
C VAL A 104 1.75 -3.90 -45.44
N LEU A 105 1.89 -3.15 -44.33
CA LEU A 105 0.76 -2.64 -43.56
C LEU A 105 -0.16 -1.76 -44.42
N SER A 106 0.42 -0.87 -45.23
CA SER A 106 -0.35 0.01 -46.11
C SER A 106 -1.10 -0.75 -47.18
N LEU A 107 -0.47 -1.78 -47.75
CA LEU A 107 -1.12 -2.70 -48.68
C LEU A 107 -2.30 -3.43 -48.02
N ILE A 108 -2.12 -3.96 -46.80
CA ILE A 108 -3.19 -4.65 -46.04
C ILE A 108 -4.34 -3.68 -45.76
N PHE A 109 -4.04 -2.51 -45.19
CA PHE A 109 -5.06 -1.54 -44.78
C PHE A 109 -5.97 -1.09 -45.93
N ARG A 110 -5.41 -0.91 -47.13
CA ARG A 110 -6.15 -0.47 -48.32
C ARG A 110 -6.94 -1.56 -49.03
N ASN A 111 -6.50 -2.81 -48.93
CA ASN A 111 -7.00 -3.89 -49.79
C ASN A 111 -7.80 -4.94 -49.03
N ASP A 112 -7.28 -5.43 -47.92
CA ASP A 112 -7.93 -6.46 -47.10
C ASP A 112 -7.38 -6.42 -45.67
N CYS A 113 -8.09 -5.72 -44.78
CA CYS A 113 -7.73 -5.61 -43.38
C CYS A 113 -7.75 -6.95 -42.64
N SER A 114 -8.39 -8.01 -43.17
CA SER A 114 -8.41 -9.32 -42.50
C SER A 114 -7.03 -9.98 -42.43
N GLN A 115 -6.10 -9.59 -43.31
CA GLN A 115 -4.73 -10.11 -43.33
C GLN A 115 -3.82 -9.49 -42.25
N ILE A 116 -4.33 -8.55 -41.43
CA ILE A 116 -3.53 -7.89 -40.38
C ILE A 116 -2.95 -8.90 -39.38
N CYS A 117 -3.64 -10.01 -39.13
CA CYS A 117 -3.20 -11.07 -38.22
C CYS A 117 -1.80 -11.59 -38.60
N HIS A 118 -1.55 -11.82 -39.89
CA HIS A 118 -0.26 -12.34 -40.36
C HIS A 118 0.90 -11.38 -40.10
N LEU A 119 0.67 -10.07 -40.22
CA LEU A 119 1.69 -9.08 -39.93
C LEU A 119 1.98 -8.98 -38.43
N VAL A 120 0.92 -9.07 -37.61
CA VAL A 120 1.05 -9.08 -36.16
C VAL A 120 1.74 -10.36 -35.66
N ASP A 121 1.38 -11.52 -36.20
CA ASP A 121 1.98 -12.82 -35.85
C ASP A 121 3.47 -12.85 -36.21
N TYR A 122 3.83 -12.31 -37.37
CA TYR A 122 5.23 -12.13 -37.75
C TYR A 122 5.96 -11.26 -36.74
N LEU A 123 5.44 -10.06 -36.42
CA LEU A 123 6.07 -9.16 -35.47
C LEU A 123 6.21 -9.78 -34.07
N ALA A 124 5.19 -10.52 -33.62
CA ALA A 124 5.23 -11.24 -32.35
C ALA A 124 6.30 -12.35 -32.35
N SER A 125 6.45 -13.11 -33.45
CA SER A 125 7.50 -14.13 -33.57
C SER A 125 8.91 -13.55 -33.53
N GLN A 126 9.11 -12.35 -34.08
CA GLN A 126 10.39 -11.66 -34.09
C GLN A 126 10.72 -11.03 -32.73
N TYR A 127 9.76 -10.93 -31.80
CA TYR A 127 9.95 -10.24 -30.54
C TYR A 127 10.88 -10.97 -29.57
N GLN A 128 10.82 -12.31 -29.53
CA GLN A 128 11.44 -13.12 -28.46
C GLN A 128 12.98 -13.19 -28.55
N GLU A 129 13.56 -13.08 -29.75
CA GLU A 129 15.00 -13.31 -29.97
C GLU A 129 15.80 -12.01 -30.22
N GLU A 130 15.17 -10.86 -30.07
CA GLU A 130 15.70 -9.59 -30.56
C GLU A 130 16.14 -8.63 -29.43
N THR A 131 16.98 -7.67 -29.80
CA THR A 131 17.51 -6.66 -28.86
C THR A 131 16.42 -5.71 -28.34
N VAL A 132 16.68 -5.03 -27.21
CA VAL A 132 15.77 -4.02 -26.61
C VAL A 132 15.34 -2.95 -27.64
N HIS A 133 16.25 -2.49 -28.50
CA HIS A 133 15.94 -1.52 -29.55
C HIS A 133 14.94 -2.07 -30.58
N VAL A 134 15.11 -3.32 -31.00
CA VAL A 134 14.24 -3.98 -31.97
C VAL A 134 12.87 -4.29 -31.34
N LYS A 135 12.84 -4.78 -30.10
CA LYS A 135 11.60 -4.97 -29.33
C LYS A 135 10.79 -3.69 -29.22
N ASN A 136 11.44 -2.56 -28.92
CA ASN A 136 10.79 -1.25 -28.90
C ASN A 136 10.25 -0.84 -30.27
N THR A 137 11.00 -1.10 -31.35
CA THR A 137 10.55 -0.84 -32.72
C THR A 137 9.30 -1.66 -33.04
N ILE A 138 9.27 -2.94 -32.69
CA ILE A 138 8.11 -3.82 -32.84
C ILE A 138 6.90 -3.28 -32.07
N LEU A 139 7.06 -2.86 -30.82
CA LEU A 139 5.98 -2.30 -30.01
C LEU A 139 5.39 -1.02 -30.62
N VAL A 140 6.24 -0.13 -31.14
CA VAL A 140 5.80 1.08 -31.84
C VAL A 140 5.03 0.73 -33.13
N LEU A 141 5.49 -0.25 -33.90
CA LEU A 141 4.78 -0.73 -35.10
C LEU A 141 3.40 -1.29 -34.75
N LEU A 142 3.30 -2.09 -33.67
CA LEU A 142 2.02 -2.61 -33.19
C LEU A 142 1.09 -1.48 -32.72
N GLU A 143 1.60 -0.46 -32.01
CA GLU A 143 0.81 0.70 -31.59
C GLU A 143 0.29 1.53 -32.79
N ILE A 144 1.08 1.63 -33.87
CA ILE A 144 0.62 2.26 -35.11
C ILE A 144 -0.55 1.47 -35.72
N MET A 145 -0.41 0.14 -35.82
CA MET A 145 -1.46 -0.72 -36.37
C MET A 145 -2.76 -0.60 -35.56
N GLU A 146 -2.65 -0.62 -34.23
CA GLU A 146 -3.79 -0.51 -33.32
C GLU A 146 -4.56 0.82 -33.47
N ARG A 147 -3.87 1.90 -33.85
CA ARG A 147 -4.47 3.23 -34.06
C ARG A 147 -5.05 3.45 -35.46
N LEU A 148 -4.93 2.48 -36.37
CA LEU A 148 -5.52 2.59 -37.70
C LEU A 148 -7.05 2.52 -37.63
N ASP A 149 -7.71 3.38 -38.40
CA ASP A 149 -9.17 3.49 -38.40
C ASP A 149 -9.84 2.39 -39.24
N SER A 150 -9.91 1.17 -38.69
CA SER A 150 -10.62 0.03 -39.31
C SER A 150 -11.33 -0.84 -38.26
N PRO A 151 -12.63 -1.14 -38.42
CA PRO A 151 -13.36 -2.01 -37.48
C PRO A 151 -12.73 -3.40 -37.32
N ILE A 152 -12.19 -3.97 -38.40
CA ILE A 152 -11.56 -5.30 -38.41
C ILE A 152 -10.29 -5.27 -37.55
N ILE A 153 -9.43 -4.26 -37.76
CA ILE A 153 -8.19 -4.11 -37.00
C ILE A 153 -8.48 -3.84 -35.52
N ARG A 154 -9.43 -2.94 -35.23
CA ARG A 154 -9.84 -2.62 -33.86
C ARG A 154 -10.36 -3.86 -33.12
N THR A 155 -11.16 -4.69 -33.78
CA THR A 155 -11.66 -5.95 -33.22
C THR A 155 -10.52 -6.93 -32.94
N TYR A 156 -9.61 -7.11 -33.91
CA TYR A 156 -8.46 -7.99 -33.76
C TYR A 156 -7.58 -7.63 -32.56
N PHE A 157 -7.18 -6.36 -32.41
CA PHE A 157 -6.34 -5.92 -31.30
C PHE A 157 -7.06 -6.00 -29.94
N LYS A 158 -8.37 -5.70 -29.91
CA LYS A 158 -9.18 -5.81 -28.69
C LYS A 158 -9.27 -7.25 -28.17
N GLU A 159 -9.43 -8.22 -29.07
CA GLU A 159 -9.56 -9.64 -28.74
C GLU A 159 -8.21 -10.29 -28.41
N ASN A 160 -7.18 -10.01 -29.22
CA ASN A 160 -5.91 -10.73 -29.11
C ASN A 160 -4.90 -10.08 -28.16
N ARG A 161 -5.06 -8.78 -27.86
CA ARG A 161 -4.22 -7.99 -26.94
C ARG A 161 -2.70 -8.25 -27.09
N VAL A 162 -2.23 -8.38 -28.33
CA VAL A 162 -0.87 -8.88 -28.63
C VAL A 162 0.20 -7.97 -28.03
N ARG A 163 0.08 -6.65 -28.21
CA ARG A 163 1.02 -5.67 -27.65
C ARG A 163 1.12 -5.78 -26.13
N HIS A 164 -0.01 -5.98 -25.45
CA HIS A 164 -0.06 -6.14 -24.01
C HIS A 164 0.63 -7.44 -23.56
N ARG A 165 0.37 -8.58 -24.22
CA ARG A 165 1.05 -9.85 -23.92
C ARG A 165 2.58 -9.74 -24.06
N LEU A 166 3.04 -9.14 -25.16
CA LEU A 166 4.48 -8.91 -25.37
C LEU A 166 5.09 -7.99 -24.30
N LEU A 167 4.37 -6.96 -23.86
CA LEU A 167 4.81 -6.07 -22.78
C LEU A 167 4.92 -6.81 -21.44
N LEU A 168 3.98 -7.71 -21.12
CA LEU A 168 4.07 -8.53 -19.91
C LEU A 168 5.26 -9.48 -19.93
N ASP A 169 5.59 -10.04 -21.09
CA ASP A 169 6.73 -10.95 -21.23
C ASP A 169 8.08 -10.22 -21.33
N SER A 170 8.07 -8.91 -21.52
CA SER A 170 9.28 -8.10 -21.73
C SER A 170 10.15 -7.94 -20.49
N GLU A 171 11.39 -7.52 -20.75
CA GLU A 171 12.32 -7.03 -19.73
C GLU A 171 11.73 -5.81 -19.03
N LEU A 172 12.02 -5.69 -17.72
CA LEU A 172 11.48 -4.61 -16.89
C LEU A 172 11.76 -3.22 -17.49
N GLU A 173 12.96 -3.00 -18.05
CA GLU A 173 13.31 -1.73 -18.69
C GLU A 173 12.29 -1.30 -19.76
N ILE A 174 11.88 -2.24 -20.62
CA ILE A 174 10.87 -2.00 -21.66
C ILE A 174 9.53 -1.77 -20.97
N THR A 175 9.10 -2.66 -20.08
CA THR A 175 7.79 -2.54 -19.42
C THR A 175 7.62 -1.18 -18.73
N LEU A 176 8.66 -0.70 -18.02
CA LEU A 176 8.65 0.59 -17.32
C LEU A 176 8.44 1.79 -18.26
N GLN A 177 8.86 1.70 -19.53
CA GLN A 177 8.63 2.76 -20.53
C GLN A 177 7.17 2.86 -20.96
N TYR A 178 6.43 1.75 -20.90
CA TYR A 178 5.03 1.65 -21.33
C TYR A 178 4.02 1.60 -20.18
N LEU A 179 4.48 1.66 -18.92
CA LEU A 179 3.59 1.71 -17.74
C LEU A 179 2.43 2.73 -17.85
N PRO A 180 2.63 3.97 -18.36
CA PRO A 180 1.53 4.93 -18.51
C PRO A 180 0.40 4.49 -19.44
N ASP A 181 0.66 3.52 -20.32
CA ASP A 181 -0.32 3.01 -21.27
C ASP A 181 -1.18 1.88 -20.69
N PHE A 182 -0.80 1.33 -19.53
CA PHE A 182 -1.49 0.20 -18.93
C PHE A 182 -2.81 0.68 -18.33
N THR A 183 -3.87 -0.07 -18.58
CA THR A 183 -5.09 0.06 -17.77
C THR A 183 -4.80 -0.35 -16.33
N ASN A 184 -5.63 0.12 -15.38
CA ASN A 184 -5.49 -0.27 -13.96
C ASN A 184 -5.51 -1.80 -13.77
N SER A 185 -6.31 -2.54 -14.56
CA SER A 185 -6.33 -4.00 -14.51
C SER A 185 -5.03 -4.63 -14.98
N GLU A 186 -4.49 -4.15 -16.11
CA GLU A 186 -3.27 -4.68 -16.71
C GLU A 186 -2.07 -4.43 -15.82
N LEU A 187 -2.00 -3.25 -15.20
CA LEU A 187 -0.94 -2.94 -14.28
C LEU A 187 -0.99 -3.85 -13.05
N ASN A 188 -2.16 -4.05 -12.47
CA ASN A 188 -2.27 -4.89 -11.28
C ASN A 188 -1.98 -6.35 -11.58
N HIS A 189 -2.34 -6.83 -12.77
CA HIS A 189 -1.95 -8.16 -13.25
C HIS A 189 -0.43 -8.29 -13.40
N PHE A 190 0.23 -7.31 -14.04
CA PHE A 190 1.69 -7.26 -14.14
C PHE A 190 2.39 -7.32 -12.78
N LEU A 191 1.92 -6.52 -11.82
CA LEU A 191 2.47 -6.47 -10.47
C LEU A 191 2.19 -7.73 -9.65
N GLN A 192 1.25 -8.59 -10.08
CA GLN A 192 0.91 -9.83 -9.41
C GLN A 192 1.75 -11.00 -9.92
N GLU A 193 2.02 -11.08 -11.22
CA GLU A 193 2.71 -12.21 -11.84
C GLU A 193 4.23 -12.13 -11.77
N LYS A 194 4.81 -10.93 -11.70
CA LYS A 194 6.27 -10.75 -11.71
C LYS A 194 6.84 -10.62 -10.31
N SER A 195 7.95 -11.30 -10.07
CA SER A 195 8.85 -11.06 -8.95
C SER A 195 9.94 -10.07 -9.34
N PHE A 196 10.25 -9.12 -8.47
CA PHE A 196 11.24 -8.07 -8.73
C PHE A 196 12.43 -8.22 -7.76
N SER A 197 13.65 -8.03 -8.28
CA SER A 197 14.81 -7.83 -7.41
C SER A 197 14.66 -6.53 -6.60
N GLU A 198 15.51 -6.31 -5.60
CA GLU A 198 15.42 -5.11 -4.76
C GLU A 198 15.62 -3.81 -5.55
N GLU A 199 16.62 -3.76 -6.42
CA GLU A 199 16.87 -2.61 -7.30
C GLU A 199 15.71 -2.36 -8.26
N GLN A 200 15.20 -3.43 -8.87
CA GLN A 200 14.05 -3.38 -9.77
C GLN A 200 12.80 -2.85 -9.07
N PHE A 201 12.54 -3.31 -7.85
CA PHE A 201 11.39 -2.88 -7.06
C PHE A 201 11.47 -1.39 -6.71
N SER A 202 12.65 -0.88 -6.34
CA SER A 202 12.83 0.55 -6.07
C SER A 202 12.56 1.41 -7.31
N ILE A 203 13.09 1.02 -8.47
CA ILE A 203 12.86 1.76 -9.73
C ILE A 203 11.37 1.72 -10.11
N LEU A 204 10.73 0.57 -9.93
CA LEU A 204 9.31 0.38 -10.22
C LEU A 204 8.45 1.30 -9.34
N VAL A 205 8.71 1.39 -8.04
CA VAL A 205 7.96 2.29 -7.14
C VAL A 205 8.15 3.75 -7.54
N ASP A 206 9.36 4.17 -7.92
CA ASP A 206 9.61 5.53 -8.40
C ASP A 206 8.79 5.84 -9.67
N LYS A 207 8.71 4.87 -10.61
CA LYS A 207 7.91 5.02 -11.84
C LYS A 207 6.41 5.05 -11.55
N LEU A 208 5.91 4.15 -10.71
CA LEU A 208 4.50 4.11 -10.29
C LEU A 208 4.09 5.38 -9.54
N SER A 209 5.01 5.95 -8.75
CA SER A 209 4.79 7.22 -8.04
C SER A 209 4.54 8.40 -8.99
N ASN A 210 4.91 8.30 -10.26
CA ASN A 210 4.63 9.33 -11.26
C ASN A 210 3.26 9.15 -11.95
N LEU A 211 2.59 8.01 -11.77
CA LEU A 211 1.26 7.78 -12.31
C LEU A 211 0.22 8.39 -11.35
N GLU A 212 -0.46 9.46 -11.76
CA GLU A 212 -1.37 10.22 -10.87
C GLU A 212 -2.68 9.49 -10.57
N GLU A 213 -3.18 8.67 -11.50
CA GLU A 213 -4.53 8.12 -11.44
C GLU A 213 -4.59 6.61 -11.23
N THR A 214 -3.49 6.00 -10.79
CA THR A 214 -3.39 4.54 -10.76
C THR A 214 -3.41 4.01 -9.33
N SER A 215 -4.45 3.21 -9.02
CA SER A 215 -4.60 2.50 -7.75
C SER A 215 -4.00 1.10 -7.85
N ILE A 216 -3.08 0.77 -6.94
CA ILE A 216 -2.47 -0.56 -6.88
C ILE A 216 -3.30 -1.47 -5.96
N SER A 217 -3.86 -2.52 -6.56
CA SER A 217 -4.63 -3.57 -5.91
C SER A 217 -3.84 -4.88 -5.67
N SER A 218 -2.68 -5.07 -6.31
CA SER A 218 -1.86 -6.29 -6.14
C SER A 218 -1.42 -6.52 -4.68
N GLU A 219 -1.84 -7.65 -4.08
CA GLU A 219 -1.50 -7.98 -2.68
C GLU A 219 -0.03 -8.34 -2.49
N SER A 220 0.57 -9.07 -3.44
CA SER A 220 1.99 -9.42 -3.40
C SER A 220 2.85 -8.16 -3.41
N PHE A 221 2.50 -7.19 -4.27
CA PHE A 221 3.17 -5.91 -4.33
C PHE A 221 3.09 -5.15 -3.00
N TRP A 222 1.89 -5.04 -2.42
CA TRP A 222 1.70 -4.37 -1.12
C TRP A 222 2.46 -5.06 0.01
N ARG A 223 2.55 -6.39 0.00
CA ARG A 223 3.35 -7.13 0.98
C ARG A 223 4.83 -6.76 0.87
N SER A 224 5.41 -6.82 -0.34
CA SER A 224 6.81 -6.44 -0.57
C SER A 224 7.09 -4.96 -0.27
N LEU A 225 6.13 -4.07 -0.57
CA LEU A 225 6.20 -2.65 -0.24
C LEU A 225 6.31 -2.40 1.27
N LEU A 226 5.47 -3.09 2.05
CA LEU A 226 5.42 -2.97 3.51
C LEU A 226 6.59 -3.67 4.21
N GLU A 227 7.23 -4.65 3.59
CA GLU A 227 8.45 -5.25 4.09
C GLU A 227 9.65 -4.29 4.00
N LYS A 228 9.67 -3.43 2.97
CA LYS A 228 10.80 -2.56 2.61
C LYS A 228 10.54 -1.06 2.85
N MET A 229 9.80 -0.72 3.92
CA MET A 229 9.37 0.66 4.19
C MET A 229 10.56 1.61 4.44
N ASN A 230 10.99 2.29 3.39
CA ASN A 230 11.88 3.45 3.43
C ASN A 230 11.12 4.72 3.00
N GLU A 231 11.79 5.87 2.95
CA GLU A 231 11.16 7.15 2.60
C GLU A 231 10.40 7.12 1.26
N LYS A 232 10.97 6.49 0.22
CA LYS A 232 10.33 6.36 -1.09
C LYS A 232 9.04 5.54 -1.00
N MET A 233 9.09 4.39 -0.33
CA MET A 233 7.92 3.54 -0.14
C MET A 233 6.82 4.25 0.65
N MET A 234 7.20 5.04 1.66
CA MET A 234 6.27 5.81 2.48
C MET A 234 5.58 6.92 1.69
N ASN A 235 6.31 7.63 0.82
CA ASN A 235 5.73 8.61 -0.09
C ASN A 235 4.73 7.96 -1.07
N PHE A 236 5.06 6.78 -1.57
CA PHE A 236 4.16 6.01 -2.42
C PHE A 236 2.89 5.56 -1.67
N ILE A 237 3.02 5.04 -0.45
CA ILE A 237 1.88 4.66 0.41
C ILE A 237 0.98 5.88 0.65
N GLU A 238 1.56 7.04 1.00
CA GLU A 238 0.81 8.28 1.19
C GLU A 238 -0.01 8.65 -0.05
N LYS A 239 0.61 8.58 -1.24
CA LYS A 239 -0.06 8.85 -2.51
C LYS A 239 -1.23 7.89 -2.76
N GLN A 240 -1.01 6.59 -2.55
CA GLN A 240 -2.03 5.57 -2.74
C GLN A 240 -3.21 5.76 -1.77
N LEU A 241 -2.95 6.03 -0.49
CA LEU A 241 -4.01 6.30 0.48
C LEU A 241 -4.84 7.53 0.12
N LYS A 242 -4.18 8.65 -0.26
CA LYS A 242 -4.86 9.86 -0.73
C LYS A 242 -5.76 9.58 -1.94
N LEU A 243 -5.26 8.80 -2.90
CA LEU A 243 -6.03 8.42 -4.09
C LEU A 243 -7.26 7.58 -3.74
N LEU A 244 -7.11 6.55 -2.89
CA LEU A 244 -8.22 5.70 -2.45
C LEU A 244 -9.29 6.49 -1.68
N ILE A 245 -8.86 7.44 -0.84
CA ILE A 245 -9.76 8.34 -0.09
C ILE A 245 -10.53 9.25 -1.05
N ASN A 246 -9.84 9.90 -1.99
CA ASN A 246 -10.45 10.82 -2.95
C ASN A 246 -11.46 10.10 -3.87
N ARG A 247 -11.19 8.83 -4.22
CA ARG A 247 -12.11 7.97 -4.99
C ARG A 247 -13.20 7.31 -4.15
N GLN A 248 -13.16 7.45 -2.83
CA GLN A 248 -14.05 6.80 -1.89
C GLN A 248 -14.09 5.27 -2.02
N GLU A 249 -12.95 4.64 -2.37
CA GLU A 249 -12.81 3.19 -2.52
C GLU A 249 -12.71 2.50 -1.15
N ARG A 250 -13.80 2.51 -0.38
CA ARG A 250 -13.82 2.10 1.04
C ARG A 250 -13.27 0.69 1.30
N LYS A 251 -13.59 -0.29 0.43
CA LYS A 251 -13.11 -1.68 0.58
C LYS A 251 -11.60 -1.76 0.43
N SER A 252 -11.06 -1.18 -0.64
CA SER A 252 -9.61 -1.13 -0.90
C SER A 252 -8.89 -0.37 0.21
N LEU A 253 -9.41 0.80 0.62
CA LEU A 253 -8.86 1.61 1.71
C LEU A 253 -8.80 0.81 3.01
N SER A 254 -9.89 0.12 3.39
CA SER A 254 -9.94 -0.70 4.59
C SER A 254 -8.86 -1.77 4.59
N LEU A 255 -8.70 -2.49 3.47
CA LEU A 255 -7.69 -3.53 3.33
C LEU A 255 -6.26 -2.97 3.47
N ARG A 256 -5.96 -1.82 2.84
CA ARG A 256 -4.61 -1.22 2.92
C ARG A 256 -4.30 -0.71 4.30
N ILE A 257 -5.26 -0.05 4.95
CA ILE A 257 -5.10 0.43 6.32
C ILE A 257 -4.86 -0.74 7.28
N GLU A 258 -5.59 -1.85 7.13
CA GLU A 258 -5.38 -3.06 7.93
C GLU A 258 -3.99 -3.67 7.71
N GLN A 259 -3.55 -3.79 6.45
CA GLN A 259 -2.20 -4.29 6.12
C GLN A 259 -1.10 -3.41 6.70
N ILE A 260 -1.22 -2.09 6.60
CA ILE A 260 -0.29 -1.12 7.18
C ILE A 260 -0.24 -1.31 8.71
N PHE A 261 -1.38 -1.31 9.39
CA PHE A 261 -1.41 -1.46 10.85
C PHE A 261 -0.88 -2.81 11.32
N LYS A 262 -1.18 -3.89 10.60
CA LYS A 262 -0.62 -5.21 10.88
C LYS A 262 0.91 -5.18 10.80
N ARG A 263 1.47 -4.62 9.72
CA ARG A 263 2.92 -4.49 9.56
C ARG A 263 3.54 -3.67 10.68
N MET A 264 2.94 -2.54 11.04
CA MET A 264 3.46 -1.66 12.11
C MET A 264 3.54 -2.37 13.47
N LYS A 265 2.59 -3.26 13.77
CA LYS A 265 2.61 -4.06 15.00
C LYS A 265 3.72 -5.12 15.02
N GLU A 266 4.14 -5.59 13.85
CA GLU A 266 5.20 -6.59 13.69
C GLU A 266 6.61 -5.97 13.64
N MET A 267 6.72 -4.64 13.54
CA MET A 267 8.01 -3.96 13.55
C MET A 267 8.71 -4.03 14.90
N ASN A 268 10.03 -3.83 14.90
CA ASN A 268 10.78 -3.63 16.14
C ASN A 268 10.17 -2.42 16.88
N ILE A 269 9.86 -2.61 18.16
CA ILE A 269 9.17 -1.62 18.98
C ILE A 269 9.97 -0.31 19.16
N GLU A 270 11.30 -0.37 18.96
CA GLU A 270 12.21 0.78 19.01
C GLU A 270 12.29 1.54 17.67
N ASP A 271 11.99 0.91 16.53
CA ASP A 271 11.95 1.58 15.23
C ASP A 271 10.60 2.25 15.00
N THR A 272 10.47 3.46 15.56
CA THR A 272 9.21 4.22 15.54
C THR A 272 9.06 5.16 14.36
N THR A 273 10.06 5.27 13.48
CA THR A 273 10.07 6.28 12.40
C THR A 273 8.91 6.08 11.42
N CYS A 274 8.70 4.83 10.98
CA CYS A 274 7.60 4.48 10.08
C CYS A 274 6.23 4.69 10.75
N ILE A 275 6.11 4.36 12.04
CA ILE A 275 4.89 4.54 12.83
C ILE A 275 4.52 6.02 12.93
N LEU A 276 5.49 6.88 13.24
CA LEU A 276 5.32 8.34 13.29
C LEU A 276 4.88 8.89 11.94
N ARG A 277 5.50 8.44 10.84
CA ARG A 277 5.17 8.91 9.49
C ARG A 277 3.77 8.49 9.04
N ILE A 278 3.36 7.23 9.22
CA ILE A 278 1.98 6.81 8.91
C ILE A 278 0.98 7.56 9.79
N SER A 279 1.25 7.70 11.08
CA SER A 279 0.36 8.44 11.99
C SER A 279 0.18 9.89 11.53
N THR A 280 1.27 10.53 11.08
CA THR A 280 1.25 11.87 10.50
C THR A 280 0.39 11.93 9.23
N ILE A 281 0.55 10.97 8.32
CA ILE A 281 -0.23 10.90 7.07
C ILE A 281 -1.72 10.83 7.38
N LEU A 282 -2.13 9.94 8.29
CA LEU A 282 -3.54 9.74 8.63
C LEU A 282 -4.14 10.93 9.38
N LEU A 283 -3.39 11.55 10.29
CA LEU A 283 -3.87 12.69 11.08
C LEU A 283 -3.88 14.01 10.30
N ASN A 284 -3.12 14.12 9.21
CA ASN A 284 -3.13 15.29 8.32
C ASN A 284 -4.30 15.30 7.33
N LEU A 285 -5.10 14.23 7.25
CA LEU A 285 -6.33 14.22 6.47
C LEU A 285 -7.30 15.30 7.00
N SER A 286 -8.16 15.85 6.15
CA SER A 286 -9.26 16.72 6.62
C SER A 286 -10.23 15.93 7.51
N ASP A 287 -11.10 16.60 8.27
CA ASP A 287 -12.08 15.90 9.12
C ASP A 287 -13.06 15.04 8.30
N SER A 288 -13.44 15.51 7.11
CA SER A 288 -14.29 14.74 6.20
C SER A 288 -13.57 13.52 5.62
N GLN A 289 -12.29 13.63 5.28
CA GLN A 289 -11.48 12.51 4.81
C GLN A 289 -11.18 11.51 5.92
N TYR A 290 -10.91 11.99 7.14
CA TYR A 290 -10.65 11.12 8.29
C TYR A 290 -11.86 10.24 8.63
N GLN A 291 -13.07 10.77 8.49
CA GLN A 291 -14.32 10.00 8.66
C GLN A 291 -14.52 8.88 7.62
N LEU A 292 -13.77 8.89 6.51
CA LEU A 292 -13.80 7.83 5.50
C LEU A 292 -12.88 6.65 5.85
N LEU A 293 -12.00 6.79 6.85
CA LEU A 293 -11.15 5.70 7.33
C LEU A 293 -12.02 4.58 7.94
N PRO A 294 -11.55 3.31 7.92
CA PRO A 294 -12.30 2.22 8.53
C PRO A 294 -12.42 2.43 10.04
N GLN A 295 -13.51 1.94 10.65
CA GLN A 295 -13.83 2.18 12.08
C GLN A 295 -12.70 1.75 13.04
N ASN A 296 -11.97 0.69 12.71
CA ASN A 296 -10.84 0.19 13.51
C ASN A 296 -9.57 1.04 13.38
N ALA A 297 -9.50 1.99 12.42
CA ALA A 297 -8.31 2.81 12.20
C ALA A 297 -8.02 3.72 13.39
N THR A 298 -9.05 4.33 13.97
CA THR A 298 -8.91 5.22 15.12
C THR A 298 -8.30 4.47 16.31
N MET A 299 -8.82 3.29 16.63
CA MET A 299 -8.28 2.47 17.73
C MET A 299 -6.86 1.95 17.46
N SER A 300 -6.58 1.55 16.22
CA SER A 300 -5.23 1.13 15.82
C SER A 300 -4.22 2.27 15.90
N LEU A 301 -4.64 3.48 15.51
CA LEU A 301 -3.82 4.68 15.58
C LEU A 301 -3.53 5.08 17.03
N VAL A 302 -4.53 5.07 17.93
CA VAL A 302 -4.31 5.30 19.36
C VAL A 302 -3.30 4.32 19.93
N SER A 303 -3.46 3.02 19.61
CA SER A 303 -2.57 1.97 20.08
C SER A 303 -1.12 2.24 19.67
N LEU A 304 -0.91 2.63 18.40
CA LEU A 304 0.41 2.99 17.88
C LEU A 304 0.98 4.28 18.50
N LEU A 305 0.16 5.32 18.71
CA LEU A 305 0.61 6.54 19.36
C LEU A 305 1.06 6.29 20.80
N ILE A 306 0.31 5.48 21.55
CA ILE A 306 0.69 5.07 22.92
C ILE A 306 1.97 4.23 22.88
N GLN A 307 2.14 3.36 21.88
CA GLN A 307 3.39 2.61 21.69
C GLN A 307 4.58 3.55 21.52
N VAL A 308 4.52 4.50 20.58
CA VAL A 308 5.63 5.42 20.34
C VAL A 308 5.89 6.32 21.55
N PHE A 309 4.85 6.74 22.25
CA PHE A 309 5.01 7.46 23.51
C PHE A 309 5.75 6.62 24.55
N CYS A 310 5.39 5.35 24.71
CA CYS A 310 6.05 4.46 25.66
C CYS A 310 7.53 4.22 25.30
N THR A 311 7.87 4.06 24.02
CA THR A 311 9.20 3.60 23.60
C THR A 311 10.19 4.70 23.21
N SER A 312 9.74 5.81 22.63
CA SER A 312 10.63 6.78 21.96
C SER A 312 10.41 8.24 22.37
N TYR A 313 9.65 8.52 23.43
CA TYR A 313 9.33 9.90 23.82
C TYR A 313 10.55 10.79 24.04
N GLU A 314 11.62 10.25 24.65
CA GLU A 314 12.79 11.07 25.01
C GLU A 314 13.51 11.66 23.80
N THR A 315 13.49 10.98 22.65
CA THR A 315 14.17 11.45 21.42
C THR A 315 13.20 12.10 20.43
N LYS A 316 11.89 11.93 20.61
CA LYS A 316 10.84 12.32 19.65
C LYS A 316 9.70 13.15 20.25
N ALA A 317 9.90 13.74 21.44
CA ALA A 317 8.85 14.46 22.17
C ALA A 317 8.07 15.50 21.33
N PRO A 318 8.70 16.38 20.52
CA PRO A 318 7.95 17.37 19.74
C PRO A 318 7.01 16.75 18.71
N GLU A 319 7.48 15.74 17.98
CA GLU A 319 6.70 15.01 16.97
C GLU A 319 5.52 14.27 17.63
N ILE A 320 5.78 13.60 18.76
CA ILE A 320 4.77 12.85 19.52
C ILE A 320 3.70 13.80 20.09
N ASN A 321 4.11 14.90 20.72
CA ASN A 321 3.18 15.89 21.27
C ASN A 321 2.27 16.46 20.18
N GLN A 322 2.82 16.76 19.00
CA GLN A 322 2.03 17.24 17.87
C GLN A 322 1.00 16.18 17.42
N LEU A 323 1.40 14.91 17.35
CA LEU A 323 0.50 13.83 16.94
C LEU A 323 -0.62 13.58 17.94
N PHE A 324 -0.34 13.58 19.25
CA PHE A 324 -1.39 13.45 20.27
C PHE A 324 -2.39 14.60 20.21
N ASN A 325 -1.91 15.85 20.07
CA ASN A 325 -2.81 17.00 19.96
C ASN A 325 -3.65 16.97 18.67
N LYS A 326 -3.06 16.57 17.52
CA LYS A 326 -3.82 16.36 16.28
C LYS A 326 -4.83 15.21 16.39
N PHE A 327 -4.47 14.12 17.07
CA PHE A 327 -5.39 13.03 17.30
C PHE A 327 -6.57 13.50 18.17
N HIS A 328 -6.28 14.20 19.27
CA HIS A 328 -7.29 14.74 20.17
C HIS A 328 -8.27 15.65 19.44
N SER A 329 -7.81 16.53 18.54
CA SER A 329 -8.72 17.39 17.77
C SER A 329 -9.59 16.61 16.77
N LYS A 330 -9.15 15.45 16.28
CA LYS A 330 -9.97 14.58 15.41
C LYS A 330 -11.13 13.93 16.15
N ILE A 331 -10.94 13.59 17.42
CA ILE A 331 -11.96 12.91 18.23
C ILE A 331 -12.85 13.92 18.99
N ASN A 332 -12.29 15.04 19.45
CA ASN A 332 -12.97 16.00 20.32
C ASN A 332 -13.15 17.35 19.62
N LYS A 333 -14.26 17.50 18.88
CA LYS A 333 -14.57 18.72 18.10
C LYS A 333 -14.87 19.96 18.96
N THR A 334 -15.10 19.79 20.26
CA THR A 334 -15.52 20.84 21.20
C THR A 334 -14.39 21.34 22.11
N SER A 335 -13.20 20.73 22.07
CA SER A 335 -12.10 21.19 22.93
C SER A 335 -11.44 22.43 22.34
N ILE A 336 -11.58 23.56 23.04
CA ILE A 336 -10.79 24.77 22.83
C ILE A 336 -9.29 24.42 22.98
N ASP A 337 -8.48 25.03 22.12
CA ASP A 337 -7.05 24.91 21.81
C ASP A 337 -6.07 24.92 23.01
N SER A 338 -6.29 24.11 24.05
CA SER A 338 -5.27 23.85 25.06
C SER A 338 -4.36 22.73 24.56
N ARG A 339 -3.09 23.05 24.30
CA ARG A 339 -2.06 22.02 24.07
C ARG A 339 -2.00 21.12 25.30
N LYS A 340 -2.48 19.90 25.16
CA LYS A 340 -2.46 18.89 26.22
C LYS A 340 -1.19 18.06 26.11
N GLU A 341 -0.68 17.65 27.27
CA GLU A 341 0.41 16.67 27.32
C GLU A 341 -0.11 15.29 26.89
N PRO A 342 0.73 14.41 26.31
CA PRO A 342 0.29 13.09 25.84
C PRO A 342 -0.46 12.27 26.89
N ILE A 343 -0.06 12.38 28.17
CA ILE A 343 -0.71 11.65 29.28
C ILE A 343 -2.16 12.11 29.45
N GLU A 344 -2.42 13.42 29.38
CA GLU A 344 -3.77 13.99 29.50
C GLU A 344 -4.63 13.56 28.30
N VAL A 345 -4.05 13.57 27.09
CA VAL A 345 -4.74 13.09 25.89
C VAL A 345 -5.08 11.60 26.00
N ILE A 346 -4.18 10.77 26.54
CA ILE A 346 -4.44 9.35 26.77
C ILE A 346 -5.60 9.16 27.76
N GLU A 347 -5.65 9.95 28.83
CA GLU A 347 -6.75 9.93 29.80
C GLU A 347 -8.10 10.28 29.16
N ASP A 348 -8.15 11.35 28.36
CA ASP A 348 -9.37 11.75 27.64
C ASP A 348 -9.83 10.64 26.69
N ILE A 349 -8.92 10.07 25.89
CA ILE A 349 -9.23 8.98 24.95
C ILE A 349 -9.82 7.77 25.70
N CYS A 350 -9.26 7.43 26.86
CA CYS A 350 -9.76 6.31 27.65
C CYS A 350 -11.17 6.57 28.19
N GLU A 351 -11.49 7.81 28.57
CA GLU A 351 -12.85 8.17 28.99
C GLU A 351 -13.83 8.13 27.81
N GLU A 352 -13.42 8.60 26.62
CA GLU A 352 -14.21 8.49 25.38
C GLU A 352 -14.52 7.02 25.03
N ILE A 353 -13.53 6.13 25.11
CA ILE A 353 -13.73 4.68 24.90
C ILE A 353 -14.69 4.10 25.94
N LYS A 354 -14.51 4.44 27.22
CA LYS A 354 -15.37 3.99 28.31
C LYS A 354 -16.82 4.45 28.13
N CYS A 355 -17.02 5.67 27.64
CA CYS A 355 -18.33 6.24 27.29
C CYS A 355 -18.88 5.74 25.94
N LYS A 356 -18.15 4.86 25.24
CA LYS A 356 -18.51 4.25 23.94
C LYS A 356 -18.63 5.22 22.78
N SER A 357 -18.05 6.42 22.87
CA SER A 357 -17.97 7.37 21.75
C SER A 357 -16.97 6.91 20.69
N ILE A 358 -15.92 6.20 21.11
CA ILE A 358 -14.98 5.48 20.25
C ILE A 358 -15.17 3.98 20.46
N GLN A 359 -15.39 3.23 19.37
CA GLN A 359 -15.65 1.79 19.43
C GLN A 359 -14.50 0.96 18.87
N GLY A 360 -14.25 -0.20 19.50
CA GLY A 360 -13.29 -1.20 19.04
C GLY A 360 -12.35 -1.67 20.15
N PRO A 361 -11.57 -2.74 19.91
CA PRO A 361 -10.56 -3.20 20.86
C PRO A 361 -9.32 -2.31 20.78
N LEU A 362 -8.79 -1.90 21.94
CA LEU A 362 -7.51 -1.21 22.03
C LEU A 362 -6.40 -2.25 22.20
N ASP A 363 -5.29 -2.10 21.48
CA ASP A 363 -4.21 -3.08 21.50
C ASP A 363 -2.98 -2.58 22.25
N PHE A 364 -2.73 -3.17 23.40
CA PHE A 364 -1.60 -2.81 24.27
C PHE A 364 -0.61 -3.93 24.53
N HIS A 365 -0.59 -4.99 23.71
CA HIS A 365 0.37 -6.09 23.89
C HIS A 365 1.82 -5.62 23.85
N PHE A 366 2.10 -4.50 23.17
CA PHE A 366 3.43 -3.89 23.12
C PHE A 366 3.92 -3.41 24.49
N LEU A 367 3.04 -3.08 25.45
CA LEU A 367 3.43 -2.50 26.75
C LEU A 367 4.35 -3.43 27.54
N LYS A 368 4.12 -4.75 27.46
CA LYS A 368 4.99 -5.74 28.10
C LYS A 368 6.43 -5.60 27.59
N LYS A 369 6.60 -5.64 26.26
CA LYS A 369 7.90 -5.49 25.60
C LYS A 369 8.51 -4.12 25.91
N ALA A 370 7.73 -3.04 25.83
CA ALA A 370 8.18 -1.68 26.14
C ALA A 370 8.74 -1.54 27.57
N ASN A 371 8.16 -2.27 28.53
CA ASN A 371 8.60 -2.26 29.92
C ASN A 371 9.81 -3.18 30.19
N GLU A 372 9.99 -4.23 29.38
CA GLU A 372 11.11 -5.19 29.46
C GLU A 372 12.39 -4.68 28.80
N LEU A 373 12.29 -3.78 27.80
CA LEU A 373 13.44 -3.10 27.22
C LEU A 373 14.30 -2.50 28.34
N LYS A 374 15.59 -2.88 28.40
CA LYS A 374 16.54 -2.37 29.39
C LYS A 374 16.51 -0.84 29.33
N PRO A 375 15.87 -0.17 30.31
CA PRO A 375 15.71 1.25 30.25
C PRO A 375 16.95 1.82 30.88
N GLU A 376 17.82 2.38 30.05
CA GLU A 376 18.89 3.26 30.51
C GLU A 376 18.32 4.52 31.17
N LEU A 377 16.98 4.73 31.11
CA LEU A 377 16.26 5.90 31.60
C LEU A 377 15.12 5.50 32.55
N ALA A 378 15.23 5.84 33.84
CA ALA A 378 14.19 5.60 34.85
C ALA A 378 12.82 6.22 34.46
N SER A 379 12.85 7.36 33.76
CA SER A 379 11.68 8.08 33.26
C SER A 379 10.80 7.26 32.32
N ARG A 380 11.38 6.36 31.51
CA ARG A 380 10.62 5.47 30.61
C ARG A 380 9.77 4.47 31.38
N ARG A 381 10.33 3.85 32.44
CA ARG A 381 9.59 2.92 33.30
C ARG A 381 8.44 3.62 33.99
N GLU A 382 8.69 4.80 34.56
CA GLU A 382 7.64 5.61 35.19
C GLU A 382 6.52 5.93 34.19
N ARG A 383 6.86 6.39 32.97
CA ARG A 383 5.88 6.64 31.91
C ARG A 383 5.05 5.41 31.57
N ASN A 384 5.68 4.25 31.34
CA ASN A 384 4.98 3.02 30.99
C ASN A 384 4.01 2.57 32.09
N VAL A 385 4.40 2.73 33.36
CA VAL A 385 3.56 2.39 34.51
C VAL A 385 2.41 3.40 34.66
N VAL A 386 2.66 4.70 34.47
CA VAL A 386 1.61 5.73 34.48
C VAL A 386 0.57 5.44 33.40
N VAL A 387 1.00 5.19 32.17
CA VAL A 387 0.12 4.78 31.07
C VAL A 387 -0.66 3.53 31.46
N SER A 388 0.02 2.48 31.95
CA SER A 388 -0.63 1.24 32.38
C SER A 388 -1.69 1.48 33.46
N SER A 389 -1.42 2.38 34.42
CA SER A 389 -2.37 2.71 35.49
C SER A 389 -3.63 3.42 34.98
N ILE A 390 -3.49 4.32 34.00
CA ILE A 390 -4.62 5.01 33.35
C ILE A 390 -5.50 4.01 32.61
N LEU A 391 -4.87 3.17 31.79
CA LEU A 391 -5.57 2.13 31.04
C LEU A 391 -6.32 1.18 31.97
N PHE A 392 -5.71 0.84 33.10
CA PHE A 392 -6.35 -0.02 34.09
C PHE A 392 -7.55 0.65 34.75
N GLU A 393 -7.38 1.86 35.31
CA GLU A 393 -8.45 2.62 35.96
C GLU A 393 -9.68 2.74 35.06
N LYS A 394 -9.46 3.11 33.79
CA LYS A 394 -10.55 3.51 32.88
C LYS A 394 -11.16 2.32 32.13
N LEU A 395 -10.36 1.33 31.77
CA LEU A 395 -10.78 0.24 30.87
C LEU A 395 -10.88 -1.12 31.55
N ALA A 396 -10.59 -1.24 32.85
CA ALA A 396 -10.62 -2.52 33.57
C ALA A 396 -11.92 -3.30 33.38
N SER A 397 -13.09 -2.67 33.43
CA SER A 397 -14.38 -3.36 33.24
C SER A 397 -14.48 -4.03 31.86
N GLY A 398 -14.13 -3.30 30.80
CA GLY A 398 -14.09 -3.82 29.43
C GLY A 398 -13.06 -4.94 29.26
N LEU A 399 -11.87 -4.75 29.82
CA LEU A 399 -10.80 -5.77 29.80
C LEU A 399 -11.19 -7.03 30.59
N GLN A 400 -11.94 -6.87 31.68
CA GLN A 400 -12.40 -7.96 32.52
C GLN A 400 -13.50 -8.79 31.84
N SER A 401 -14.37 -8.16 31.05
CA SER A 401 -15.46 -8.86 30.36
C SER A 401 -14.99 -10.00 29.42
N LEU A 402 -13.73 -9.95 28.98
CA LEU A 402 -13.10 -10.96 28.11
C LEU A 402 -12.79 -12.28 28.83
N GLY A 403 -12.85 -12.31 30.18
CA GLY A 403 -12.57 -13.48 31.01
C GLY A 403 -11.11 -13.90 31.02
N ASP A 404 -10.73 -14.88 31.85
CA ASP A 404 -9.37 -15.46 31.88
C ASP A 404 -9.39 -16.86 31.27
N ARG A 405 -8.44 -17.16 30.36
CA ARG A 405 -8.19 -18.53 29.92
C ARG A 405 -6.75 -19.00 30.19
N ASP A 406 -5.76 -18.09 30.33
CA ASP A 406 -4.33 -18.46 30.39
C ASP A 406 -3.38 -17.37 30.98
N GLY A 407 -3.88 -16.28 31.57
CA GLY A 407 -3.02 -15.21 32.12
C GLY A 407 -2.23 -14.38 31.09
N LYS A 408 -2.49 -14.56 29.79
CA LYS A 408 -1.83 -13.85 28.68
C LYS A 408 -2.59 -12.63 28.18
N LEU A 409 -3.76 -12.35 28.76
CA LEU A 409 -4.65 -11.27 28.31
C LEU A 409 -4.15 -9.90 28.74
N GLN A 410 -4.61 -8.86 28.05
CA GLN A 410 -4.20 -7.46 28.26
C GLN A 410 -4.39 -7.00 29.73
N TYR A 411 -5.46 -7.46 30.39
CA TYR A 411 -5.70 -7.23 31.81
C TYR A 411 -4.51 -7.68 32.67
N CYS A 412 -4.04 -8.92 32.49
CA CYS A 412 -2.92 -9.49 33.24
C CYS A 412 -1.60 -8.78 32.94
N VAL A 413 -1.38 -8.39 31.68
CA VAL A 413 -0.18 -7.64 31.27
C VAL A 413 -0.09 -6.31 32.03
N ILE A 414 -1.16 -5.51 31.99
CA ILE A 414 -1.23 -4.21 32.65
C ILE A 414 -1.02 -4.35 34.17
N VAL A 415 -1.74 -5.29 34.81
CA VAL A 415 -1.62 -5.54 36.25
C VAL A 415 -0.22 -5.99 36.63
N THR A 416 0.45 -6.78 35.79
CA THR A 416 1.82 -7.26 36.06
C THR A 416 2.85 -6.13 35.96
N ILE A 417 2.68 -5.19 35.02
CA ILE A 417 3.54 -3.99 34.92
C ILE A 417 3.41 -3.15 36.19
N ILE A 418 2.18 -2.88 36.63
CA ILE A 418 1.91 -2.11 37.86
C ILE A 418 2.49 -2.81 39.09
N ASP A 419 2.21 -4.10 39.27
CA ASP A 419 2.71 -4.89 40.41
C ASP A 419 4.24 -4.94 40.45
N SER A 420 4.90 -5.12 39.29
CA SER A 420 6.36 -5.11 39.23
C SER A 420 6.96 -3.77 39.66
N TYR A 421 6.31 -2.66 39.32
CA TYR A 421 6.74 -1.33 39.76
C TYR A 421 6.56 -1.14 41.27
N VAL A 422 5.36 -1.44 41.78
CA VAL A 422 5.03 -1.30 43.21
C VAL A 422 5.91 -2.19 44.08
N ASN A 423 6.08 -3.46 43.72
CA ASN A 423 6.91 -4.43 44.46
C ASN A 423 8.42 -4.11 44.40
N LYS A 424 8.86 -3.34 43.39
CA LYS A 424 10.23 -2.83 43.40
C LYS A 424 10.37 -1.74 44.47
N LEU A 425 9.44 -0.80 44.50
CA LEU A 425 9.47 0.33 45.43
C LEU A 425 9.25 -0.06 46.89
N THR A 426 8.56 -1.17 47.18
CA THR A 426 8.45 -1.70 48.56
C THR A 426 9.80 -2.03 49.20
N LYS A 427 10.81 -2.32 48.38
CA LYS A 427 12.18 -2.66 48.82
C LYS A 427 13.05 -1.43 49.01
N GLU A 428 12.61 -0.28 48.52
CA GLU A 428 13.33 0.99 48.66
C GLU A 428 12.96 1.64 50.02
N GLU A 429 13.91 2.35 50.62
CA GLU A 429 13.67 3.06 51.89
C GLU A 429 12.84 4.33 51.67
N LEU A 430 13.11 5.05 50.57
CA LEU A 430 12.45 6.28 50.15
C LEU A 430 12.02 6.16 48.69
N ILE A 431 10.74 6.44 48.42
CA ILE A 431 10.19 6.42 47.06
C ILE A 431 10.63 7.68 46.31
N PRO A 432 11.41 7.57 45.22
CA PRO A 432 11.98 8.74 44.53
C PRO A 432 10.93 9.71 43.97
N ASN A 433 9.81 9.19 43.46
CA ASN A 433 8.70 9.97 42.92
C ASN A 433 7.38 9.55 43.58
N TYR A 434 7.18 9.98 44.83
CA TYR A 434 6.00 9.61 45.62
C TYR A 434 4.67 10.01 44.95
N GLN A 435 4.63 11.13 44.23
CA GLN A 435 3.41 11.56 43.54
C GLN A 435 2.98 10.59 42.44
N VAL A 436 3.94 10.12 41.62
CA VAL A 436 3.67 9.08 40.61
C VAL A 436 3.25 7.78 41.27
N PHE A 437 3.98 7.33 42.29
CA PHE A 437 3.62 6.13 43.05
C PHE A 437 2.20 6.19 43.62
N GLN A 438 1.85 7.30 44.27
CA GLN A 438 0.53 7.54 44.83
C GLN A 438 -0.55 7.42 43.76
N LYS A 439 -0.41 8.16 42.64
CA LYS A 439 -1.38 8.13 41.53
C LYS A 439 -1.51 6.71 40.96
N VAL A 440 -0.40 6.01 40.74
CA VAL A 440 -0.41 4.63 40.22
C VAL A 440 -1.18 3.70 41.15
N CYS A 441 -0.95 3.78 42.46
CA CYS A 441 -1.66 2.95 43.44
C CYS A 441 -3.16 3.25 43.48
N GLU A 442 -3.54 4.53 43.48
CA GLU A 442 -4.94 4.95 43.49
C GLU A 442 -5.67 4.46 42.23
N ARG A 443 -5.10 4.70 41.05
CA ARG A 443 -5.63 4.25 39.76
C ARG A 443 -5.74 2.74 39.66
N ALA A 444 -4.72 2.04 40.17
CA ALA A 444 -4.72 0.59 40.23
C ALA A 444 -5.89 0.08 41.08
N MET A 445 -6.12 0.66 42.25
CA MET A 445 -7.25 0.26 43.10
C MET A 445 -8.61 0.57 42.49
N GLU A 446 -8.77 1.69 41.78
CA GLU A 446 -10.01 1.99 41.05
C GLU A 446 -10.28 0.95 39.96
N GLY A 447 -9.24 0.52 39.23
CA GLY A 447 -9.38 -0.56 38.24
C GLY A 447 -9.73 -1.90 38.87
N PHE A 448 -9.16 -2.23 40.05
CA PHE A 448 -9.55 -3.43 40.80
C PHE A 448 -10.98 -3.35 41.33
N ALA A 449 -11.45 -2.16 41.73
CA ALA A 449 -12.82 -1.94 42.16
C ALA A 449 -13.86 -2.20 41.05
N MET A 450 -13.43 -2.36 39.79
CA MET A 450 -14.29 -2.84 38.70
C MET A 450 -14.41 -4.37 38.64
N TYR A 451 -13.99 -5.09 39.70
CA TYR A 451 -13.98 -6.56 39.77
C TYR A 451 -15.30 -7.21 39.33
N GLU A 452 -15.18 -8.17 38.41
CA GLU A 452 -16.21 -9.17 38.10
C GLU A 452 -15.79 -10.56 38.61
N ALA A 453 -16.76 -11.33 39.11
CA ALA A 453 -16.55 -12.66 39.70
C ALA A 453 -15.90 -13.72 38.77
N LYS A 454 -15.73 -13.40 37.48
CA LYS A 454 -15.16 -14.28 36.43
C LYS A 454 -13.63 -14.38 36.45
N TRP A 455 -12.95 -13.56 37.24
CA TRP A 455 -11.47 -13.53 37.28
C TRP A 455 -10.88 -14.35 38.41
N ASN A 456 -9.68 -14.88 38.15
CA ASN A 456 -8.89 -15.62 39.14
C ASN A 456 -8.68 -14.78 40.40
N TRP A 457 -9.36 -15.18 41.47
CA TRP A 457 -9.35 -14.49 42.75
C TRP A 457 -7.95 -14.40 43.35
N LEU A 458 -7.18 -15.49 43.31
CA LEU A 458 -5.84 -15.53 43.89
C LEU A 458 -4.90 -14.56 43.19
N PHE A 459 -5.04 -14.43 41.86
CA PHE A 459 -4.29 -13.45 41.09
C PHE A 459 -4.62 -12.03 41.56
N ILE A 460 -5.90 -11.67 41.62
CA ILE A 460 -6.34 -10.32 42.00
C ILE A 460 -5.97 -9.99 43.45
N ALA A 461 -6.28 -10.89 44.38
CA ALA A 461 -6.02 -10.70 45.81
C ALA A 461 -4.52 -10.46 46.08
N LYS A 462 -3.64 -11.23 45.42
CA LYS A 462 -2.19 -11.05 45.55
C LYS A 462 -1.75 -9.65 45.11
N LYS A 463 -2.28 -9.15 44.00
CA LYS A 463 -1.90 -7.86 43.41
C LYS A 463 -2.40 -6.68 44.25
N ILE A 464 -3.64 -6.79 44.76
CA ILE A 464 -4.20 -5.85 45.74
C ILE A 464 -3.35 -5.84 47.02
N SER A 465 -2.98 -7.01 47.55
CA SER A 465 -2.09 -7.13 48.71
C SER A 465 -0.74 -6.46 48.49
N THR A 466 -0.09 -6.64 47.34
CA THR A 466 1.18 -5.95 47.02
C THR A 466 1.04 -4.43 47.20
N ILE A 467 -0.05 -3.84 46.69
CA ILE A 467 -0.29 -2.39 46.78
C ILE A 467 -0.53 -1.98 48.24
N PHE A 468 -1.31 -2.73 49.00
CA PHE A 468 -1.54 -2.42 50.41
C PHE A 468 -0.27 -2.51 51.25
N VAL A 469 0.56 -3.53 51.04
CA VAL A 469 1.86 -3.67 51.71
C VAL A 469 2.76 -2.45 51.42
N ALA A 470 2.78 -1.98 50.16
CA ALA A 470 3.51 -0.79 49.77
C ALA A 470 2.96 0.49 50.44
N ALA A 471 1.65 0.64 50.50
CA ALA A 471 0.98 1.79 51.09
C ALA A 471 1.02 1.80 52.62
N LYS A 472 1.37 0.69 53.30
CA LYS A 472 1.37 0.59 54.77
C LYS A 472 2.26 1.64 55.46
N ARG A 473 3.33 2.08 54.80
CA ARG A 473 4.23 3.15 55.30
C ARG A 473 3.64 4.56 55.16
N TYR A 474 2.50 4.69 54.49
CA TYR A 474 1.85 5.96 54.14
C TYR A 474 0.36 5.94 54.56
N PRO A 475 0.04 6.25 55.83
CA PRO A 475 -1.29 6.04 56.40
C PRO A 475 -2.44 6.69 55.60
N GLU A 476 -2.25 7.92 55.11
CA GLU A 476 -3.28 8.63 54.35
C GLU A 476 -3.53 8.01 52.97
N LEU A 477 -2.49 7.50 52.31
CA LEU A 477 -2.65 6.73 51.08
C LEU A 477 -3.39 5.43 51.37
N LEU A 478 -2.99 4.67 52.40
CA LEU A 478 -3.63 3.41 52.76
C LEU A 478 -5.14 3.58 53.05
N LYS A 479 -5.52 4.60 53.83
CA LYS A 479 -6.93 4.96 54.08
C LYS A 479 -7.69 5.20 52.79
N LYS A 480 -7.11 5.94 51.85
CA LYS A 480 -7.73 6.25 50.56
C LYS A 480 -7.90 4.98 49.70
N LEU A 481 -6.89 4.12 49.64
CA LEU A 481 -6.95 2.88 48.87
C LEU A 481 -8.02 1.91 49.39
N ILE A 482 -8.16 1.76 50.70
CA ILE A 482 -9.23 0.94 51.30
C ILE A 482 -10.62 1.49 50.92
N ARG A 483 -10.81 2.82 51.02
CA ARG A 483 -12.07 3.45 50.60
C ARG A 483 -12.42 3.20 49.12
N ILE A 484 -11.42 3.19 48.24
CA ILE A 484 -11.63 2.91 46.81
C ILE A 484 -12.11 1.48 46.59
N VAL A 485 -11.41 0.50 47.17
CA VAL A 485 -11.76 -0.92 47.03
C VAL A 485 -13.15 -1.22 47.60
N ASN A 486 -13.52 -0.56 48.71
CA ASN A 486 -14.82 -0.70 49.37
C ASN A 486 -16.01 -0.20 48.52
N LYS A 487 -15.76 0.53 47.43
CA LYS A 487 -16.82 0.90 46.47
C LYS A 487 -17.48 -0.33 45.84
N ASN A 488 -16.75 -1.45 45.70
CA ASN A 488 -17.27 -2.70 45.17
C ASN A 488 -17.54 -3.69 46.30
N LYS A 489 -18.84 -3.92 46.58
CA LYS A 489 -19.30 -4.77 47.69
C LYS A 489 -18.84 -6.22 47.55
N ASP A 490 -18.84 -6.76 46.34
CA ASP A 490 -18.47 -8.15 46.09
C ASP A 490 -16.98 -8.39 46.30
N LEU A 491 -16.15 -7.46 45.79
CA LEU A 491 -14.71 -7.46 46.02
C LEU A 491 -14.39 -7.32 47.50
N HIS A 492 -15.02 -6.34 48.16
CA HIS A 492 -14.83 -6.08 49.59
C HIS A 492 -15.18 -7.31 50.43
N ALA A 493 -16.37 -7.90 50.23
CA ALA A 493 -16.79 -9.11 50.94
C ALA A 493 -15.80 -10.26 50.77
N LYS A 494 -15.29 -10.47 49.54
CA LYS A 494 -14.27 -11.48 49.25
C LYS A 494 -12.94 -11.19 49.92
N LEU A 495 -12.47 -9.93 49.93
CA LEU A 495 -11.24 -9.54 50.62
C LEU A 495 -11.37 -9.77 52.13
N THR A 496 -12.47 -9.35 52.75
CA THR A 496 -12.69 -9.55 54.19
C THR A 496 -12.79 -11.03 54.56
N SER A 497 -13.46 -11.85 53.74
CA SER A 497 -13.63 -13.27 54.06
C SER A 497 -12.39 -14.13 53.84
N SER A 498 -11.47 -13.72 52.95
CA SER A 498 -10.37 -14.58 52.48
C SER A 498 -8.96 -13.98 52.60
N ASN A 499 -8.83 -12.70 52.92
CA ASN A 499 -7.55 -12.02 53.09
C ASN A 499 -7.42 -11.47 54.53
N LYS A 500 -6.75 -12.23 55.40
CA LYS A 500 -6.56 -11.89 56.81
C LYS A 500 -5.82 -10.57 57.00
N GLU A 501 -4.81 -10.30 56.17
CA GLU A 501 -4.02 -9.07 56.25
C GLU A 501 -4.88 -7.83 55.95
N TYR A 502 -5.73 -7.92 54.92
CA TYR A 502 -6.65 -6.85 54.59
C TYR A 502 -7.64 -6.56 55.72
N SER A 503 -8.23 -7.61 56.31
CA SER A 503 -9.18 -7.45 57.43
C SER A 503 -8.54 -6.77 58.64
N GLN A 504 -7.29 -7.10 58.95
CA GLN A 504 -6.52 -6.46 60.02
C GLN A 504 -6.20 -4.99 59.70
N MET A 505 -5.83 -4.69 58.45
CA MET A 505 -5.56 -3.32 58.01
C MET A 505 -6.81 -2.43 58.08
N GLU A 506 -7.96 -2.95 57.64
CA GLU A 506 -9.23 -2.24 57.70
C GLU A 506 -9.67 -1.95 59.14
N GLN A 507 -9.58 -2.93 60.04
CA GLN A 507 -9.88 -2.74 61.46
C GLN A 507 -8.96 -1.69 62.11
N SER A 508 -7.68 -1.67 61.75
CA SER A 508 -6.72 -0.70 62.30
C SER A 508 -6.93 0.75 61.85
N ILE A 509 -7.75 0.97 60.81
CA ILE A 509 -8.06 2.29 60.26
C ILE A 509 -9.40 2.82 60.76
N ASN A 510 -10.33 1.92 61.08
CA ASN A 510 -11.66 2.25 61.59
C ASN A 510 -11.71 2.42 63.12
N ASN A 511 -10.64 2.01 63.81
CA ASN A 511 -10.36 2.32 65.22
C ASN A 511 -9.39 3.48 65.30
#